data_AF-A0A8H3DHM3-F1
#
_entry.id   AF-A0A8H3DHM3-F1
#
_cell.length_a   1.000
_cell.length_b   1.000
_cell.length_c   1.000
_cell.angle_alpha   90.00
_cell.angle_beta   90.00
_cell.angle_gamma   90.00
#
_symmetry.space_group_name_H-M   'P 1'
#
loop_
_entity.id
_entity.type
_entity.pdbx_description
1 polymer ?
#
loop_
_entity_poly.entity_id
_entity_poly.type
_entity_poly.pdbx_seq_one_letter_code
_entity_poly.pdbx_strand_id
1 'polypeptide(L)'
;MPHAIPQGMAFVKGTGDKPPVPPYTVFHSKKLNSVRIKMLDGKIYQWPIIERPKNLASIRHLDIVMQMPIVILRIIQKTIRDETKQQIGNPFYTVRWKFIHQRVKKYVIAKAQVKYPILMRFRDGWVILELMRRIVWGARTRYTKTKRVQEAEASMGATDTLNTPETPKRRCVS
;
A
#
# COMPACT_ATOMS: atom_id res chain seq x y z
N MET A 1 -8.47 -2.96 32.83
CA MET A 1 -9.57 -2.29 32.10
C MET A 1 -9.46 -2.63 30.62
N PRO A 2 -10.45 -3.31 29.99
CA PRO A 2 -10.43 -3.58 28.56
C PRO A 2 -10.82 -2.31 27.78
N HIS A 3 -9.94 -1.85 26.89
CA HIS A 3 -10.22 -0.71 26.01
C HIS A 3 -11.29 -1.06 24.98
N ALA A 4 -12.42 -0.36 25.03
CA ALA A 4 -13.45 -0.38 24.02
C ALA A 4 -12.90 0.13 22.69
N ILE A 5 -12.99 -0.70 21.65
CA ILE A 5 -12.73 -0.31 20.27
C ILE A 5 -13.93 0.55 19.82
N PRO A 6 -13.73 1.78 19.30
CA PRO A 6 -14.83 2.62 18.88
C PRO A 6 -15.63 1.94 17.76
N GLN A 7 -16.89 1.62 18.08
CA GLN A 7 -17.92 1.20 17.14
C GLN A 7 -18.25 2.39 16.25
N GLY A 8 -18.00 2.28 14.94
CA GLY A 8 -18.29 3.37 14.00
C GLY A 8 -17.52 3.35 12.68
N MET A 9 -16.47 2.54 12.55
CA MET A 9 -15.93 2.22 11.23
C MET A 9 -16.70 1.02 10.68
N ALA A 10 -17.79 1.31 9.96
CA ALA A 10 -18.38 0.36 9.03
C ALA A 10 -17.28 -0.05 8.04
N PHE A 11 -16.65 -1.19 8.31
CA PHE A 11 -15.71 -1.81 7.40
C PHE A 11 -16.52 -2.18 6.16
N VAL A 12 -16.24 -1.49 5.05
CA VAL A 12 -16.68 -1.96 3.73
C VAL A 12 -16.22 -3.41 3.65
N LYS A 13 -17.20 -4.29 3.51
CA LYS A 13 -17.06 -5.73 3.34
C LYS A 13 -16.03 -5.94 2.23
N GLY A 14 -14.75 -6.12 2.60
CA GLY A 14 -13.73 -6.54 1.65
C GLY A 14 -14.31 -7.77 0.99
N THR A 15 -14.45 -7.74 -0.34
CA THR A 15 -15.08 -8.83 -1.08
C THR A 15 -14.47 -10.12 -0.56
N GLY A 16 -15.33 -11.02 -0.08
CA GLY A 16 -14.95 -12.22 0.67
C GLY A 16 -14.23 -13.27 -0.18
N ASP A 17 -13.45 -12.80 -1.16
CA ASP A 17 -12.75 -13.59 -2.13
C ASP A 17 -11.64 -14.31 -1.40
N LYS A 18 -11.73 -15.65 -1.42
CA LYS A 18 -10.64 -16.51 -0.98
C LYS A 18 -9.37 -16.08 -1.74
N PRO A 19 -8.19 -16.12 -1.09
CA PRO A 19 -6.94 -15.85 -1.80
C PRO A 19 -6.88 -16.73 -3.06
N PRO A 20 -6.43 -16.16 -4.19
CA PRO A 20 -6.42 -16.89 -5.45
C PRO A 20 -5.54 -18.13 -5.34
N VAL A 21 -6.00 -19.23 -5.92
CA VAL A 21 -5.21 -20.46 -6.02
C VAL A 21 -4.17 -20.27 -7.12
N PRO A 22 -2.88 -20.53 -6.86
CA PRO A 22 -1.84 -20.43 -7.88
C PRO A 22 -2.05 -21.45 -9.01
N PRO A 23 -1.97 -21.04 -10.29
CA PRO A 23 -2.01 -21.95 -11.43
C PRO A 23 -0.62 -22.59 -11.65
N TYR A 24 -0.01 -23.10 -10.59
CA TYR A 24 1.32 -23.73 -10.60
C TYR A 24 1.56 -24.50 -9.31
N THR A 25 2.48 -25.46 -9.35
CA THR A 25 2.92 -26.20 -8.16
C THR A 25 4.22 -25.62 -7.62
N VAL A 26 4.30 -25.43 -6.30
CA VAL A 26 5.49 -24.89 -5.62
C VAL A 26 6.17 -25.98 -4.81
N PHE A 27 7.48 -26.09 -4.94
CA PHE A 27 8.33 -27.00 -4.19
C PHE A 27 9.41 -26.19 -3.46
N HIS A 28 9.55 -26.40 -2.16
CA HIS A 28 10.60 -25.77 -1.36
C HIS A 28 11.70 -26.80 -1.04
N SER A 29 12.94 -26.50 -1.42
CA SER A 29 14.09 -27.33 -1.08
C SER A 29 14.87 -26.70 0.06
N LYS A 30 14.82 -27.32 1.25
CA LYS A 30 15.68 -26.91 2.37
C LYS A 30 17.17 -27.13 2.06
N LYS A 31 17.50 -28.24 1.39
CA LYS A 31 18.89 -28.60 1.05
C LYS A 31 19.54 -27.60 0.10
N LEU A 32 18.78 -27.10 -0.89
CA LEU A 32 19.28 -26.16 -1.89
C LEU A 32 18.97 -24.70 -1.54
N ASN A 33 18.33 -24.46 -0.40
CA ASN A 33 17.75 -23.16 -0.01
C ASN A 33 17.07 -22.46 -1.19
N SER A 34 16.18 -23.17 -1.88
CA SER A 34 15.58 -22.72 -3.14
C SER A 34 14.08 -22.98 -3.19
N VAL A 35 13.40 -22.19 -4.00
CA VAL A 35 12.02 -22.43 -4.41
C VAL A 35 12.00 -22.82 -5.88
N ARG A 36 11.29 -23.91 -6.18
CA ARG A 36 11.07 -24.41 -7.54
C ARG A 36 9.58 -24.31 -7.83
N ILE A 37 9.23 -23.70 -8.97
CA ILE A 37 7.85 -23.53 -9.43
C ILE A 37 7.70 -24.26 -10.76
N LYS A 38 6.74 -25.18 -10.81
CA LYS A 38 6.33 -25.87 -12.03
C LYS A 38 5.04 -25.23 -12.54
N MET A 39 5.12 -24.55 -13.66
CA MET A 39 3.98 -23.94 -14.35
C MET A 39 3.13 -25.00 -15.04
N LEU A 40 1.89 -24.66 -15.41
CA LEU A 40 0.97 -25.56 -16.13
C LEU A 40 1.49 -25.99 -17.51
N ASP A 41 2.26 -25.12 -18.18
CA ASP A 41 2.89 -25.41 -19.47
C ASP A 41 4.12 -26.34 -19.34
N GLY A 42 4.38 -26.86 -18.14
CA GLY A 42 5.51 -27.74 -17.85
C GLY A 42 6.83 -27.02 -17.58
N LYS A 43 6.91 -25.69 -17.79
CA LYS A 43 8.14 -24.93 -17.50
C LYS A 43 8.44 -24.92 -16.01
N ILE A 44 9.73 -24.99 -15.72
CA ILE A 44 10.23 -25.07 -14.36
C ILE A 44 11.15 -23.88 -14.12
N TYR A 45 10.81 -23.11 -13.11
CA TYR A 45 11.63 -22.01 -12.64
C TYR A 45 12.19 -22.35 -11.26
N GLN A 46 13.44 -22.00 -11.00
CA GLN A 46 14.08 -22.19 -9.71
C GLN A 46 14.80 -20.92 -9.30
N TRP A 47 14.58 -20.49 -8.07
CA TRP A 47 15.25 -19.32 -7.49
C TRP A 47 15.78 -19.63 -6.09
N PRO A 48 16.90 -19.02 -5.68
CA PRO A 48 17.37 -19.09 -4.31
C PRO A 48 16.39 -18.35 -3.38
N ILE A 49 16.17 -18.89 -2.19
CA ILE A 49 15.36 -18.25 -1.15
C ILE A 49 16.15 -17.06 -0.59
N ILE A 50 15.47 -15.92 -0.51
CA ILE A 50 15.98 -14.69 0.07
C ILE A 50 15.33 -14.51 1.45
N GLU A 51 16.16 -14.68 2.47
CA GLU A 51 15.77 -14.50 3.86
C GLU A 51 15.51 -13.03 4.19
N ARG A 52 14.71 -12.80 5.24
CA ARG A 52 14.45 -11.45 5.72
C ARG A 52 15.74 -10.87 6.34
N PRO A 53 16.21 -9.71 5.89
CA PRO A 53 17.38 -9.07 6.49
C PRO A 53 17.09 -8.68 7.94
N LYS A 54 18.10 -8.85 8.83
CA LYS A 54 17.98 -8.51 10.26
C LYS A 54 17.59 -7.04 10.46
N ASN A 55 18.18 -6.14 9.66
CA ASN A 55 17.94 -4.69 9.72
C ASN A 55 17.08 -4.22 8.55
N LEU A 56 15.79 -4.55 8.56
CA LEU A 56 14.87 -4.18 7.47
C LEU A 56 14.70 -2.66 7.30
N ALA A 57 14.77 -1.92 8.41
CA ALA A 57 14.55 -0.47 8.44
C ALA A 57 15.67 0.32 7.74
N SER A 58 16.89 -0.21 7.68
CA SER A 58 18.03 0.45 7.03
C SER A 58 18.07 0.23 5.51
N ILE A 59 17.25 -0.68 4.98
CA ILE A 59 17.22 -0.97 3.54
C ILE A 59 16.46 0.15 2.83
N ARG A 60 17.18 1.17 2.35
CA ARG A 60 16.57 2.21 1.49
C ARG A 60 16.16 1.63 0.14
N HIS A 61 17.02 0.83 -0.47
CA HIS A 61 16.89 0.30 -1.82
C HIS A 61 16.45 -1.17 -1.83
N LEU A 62 15.13 -1.39 -1.83
CA LEU A 62 14.55 -2.74 -1.92
C LEU A 62 14.84 -3.40 -3.27
N ASP A 63 15.03 -2.62 -4.33
CA ASP A 63 15.40 -3.06 -5.68
C ASP A 63 16.71 -3.84 -5.68
N ILE A 64 17.72 -3.39 -4.92
CA ILE A 64 19.01 -4.08 -4.80
C ILE A 64 18.82 -5.45 -4.13
N VAL A 65 18.08 -5.49 -3.01
CA VAL A 65 17.80 -6.74 -2.28
C VAL A 65 16.93 -7.68 -3.12
N MET A 66 15.99 -7.09 -3.86
CA MET A 66 15.11 -7.84 -4.71
C MET A 66 15.82 -8.38 -5.93
N GLN A 67 16.98 -7.87 -6.36
CA GLN A 67 17.68 -8.31 -7.57
C GLN A 67 16.72 -8.43 -8.75
N MET A 68 15.95 -7.37 -9.00
CA MET A 68 14.97 -7.29 -10.08
C MET A 68 15.19 -6.04 -10.93
N PRO A 69 14.91 -6.10 -12.24
CA PRO A 69 14.83 -4.91 -13.08
C PRO A 69 13.85 -3.89 -12.50
N ILE A 70 14.23 -2.61 -12.50
CA ILE A 70 13.43 -1.50 -11.95
C ILE A 70 12.03 -1.47 -12.57
N VAL A 71 11.89 -1.77 -13.87
CA VAL A 71 10.61 -1.81 -14.58
C VAL A 71 9.68 -2.86 -13.97
N ILE A 72 10.18 -4.08 -13.72
CA ILE A 72 9.40 -5.17 -13.10
C ILE A 72 8.99 -4.78 -11.68
N LEU A 73 9.92 -4.20 -10.91
CA LEU A 73 9.62 -3.75 -9.56
C LEU A 73 8.49 -2.70 -9.52
N ARG A 74 8.51 -1.74 -10.44
CA ARG A 74 7.45 -0.71 -10.54
C ARG A 74 6.08 -1.34 -10.83
N ILE A 75 6.04 -2.34 -11.71
CA ILE A 75 4.80 -3.07 -12.05
C ILE A 75 4.28 -3.86 -10.84
N ILE A 76 5.17 -4.53 -10.10
CA ILE A 76 4.84 -5.25 -8.86
C ILE A 76 4.31 -4.27 -7.80
N GLN A 77 5.00 -3.15 -7.59
CA GLN A 77 4.58 -2.11 -6.64
C GLN A 77 3.22 -1.53 -7.00
N LYS A 78 2.94 -1.30 -8.29
CA LYS A 78 1.63 -0.85 -8.77
C LYS A 78 0.56 -1.88 -8.47
N THR A 79 0.79 -3.15 -8.82
CA THR A 79 -0.15 -4.24 -8.52
C THR A 79 -0.46 -4.32 -7.02
N ILE A 80 0.57 -4.32 -6.18
CA ILE A 80 0.40 -4.36 -4.71
C ILE A 80 -0.41 -3.16 -4.23
N ARG A 81 -0.14 -1.95 -4.75
CA ARG A 81 -0.90 -0.74 -4.39
C ARG A 81 -2.37 -0.86 -4.76
N ASP A 82 -2.64 -1.27 -5.99
CA ASP A 82 -4.00 -1.31 -6.52
C ASP A 82 -4.84 -2.35 -5.76
N GLU A 83 -4.28 -3.55 -5.53
CA GLU A 83 -4.92 -4.61 -4.74
C GLU A 83 -5.10 -4.20 -3.27
N THR A 84 -4.10 -3.55 -2.66
CA THR A 84 -4.23 -3.06 -1.28
C THR A 84 -5.31 -1.99 -1.18
N LYS A 85 -5.40 -1.08 -2.16
CA LYS A 85 -6.43 -0.05 -2.21
C LYS A 85 -7.81 -0.66 -2.42
N GLN A 86 -7.94 -1.64 -3.31
CA GLN A 86 -9.20 -2.34 -3.56
C GLN A 86 -9.71 -3.05 -2.29
N GLN A 87 -8.83 -3.74 -1.57
CA GLN A 87 -9.19 -4.49 -0.37
C GLN A 87 -9.49 -3.61 0.86
N ILE A 88 -8.85 -2.44 0.96
CA ILE A 88 -9.08 -1.50 2.06
C ILE A 88 -10.24 -0.54 1.76
N GLY A 89 -10.40 -0.13 0.50
CA GLY A 89 -11.36 0.89 0.08
C GLY A 89 -10.93 2.31 0.44
N ASN A 90 -11.93 3.17 0.68
CA ASN A 90 -11.74 4.60 0.98
C ASN A 90 -10.74 4.91 2.12
N PRO A 91 -10.63 4.09 3.20
CA PRO A 91 -9.65 4.31 4.27
C PRO A 91 -8.18 4.19 3.85
N PHE A 92 -7.86 3.76 2.62
CA PHE A 92 -6.48 3.52 2.16
C PHE A 92 -5.51 4.69 2.43
N TYR A 93 -5.98 5.93 2.30
CA TYR A 93 -5.14 7.13 2.47
C TYR A 93 -4.96 7.58 3.92
N THR A 94 -5.77 7.06 4.86
CA THR A 94 -5.77 7.49 6.27
C THR A 94 -5.43 6.37 7.24
N VAL A 95 -5.60 5.12 6.84
CA VAL A 95 -5.37 3.95 7.67
C VAL A 95 -3.90 3.80 8.08
N ARG A 96 -3.66 3.41 9.33
CA ARG A 96 -2.31 3.05 9.80
C ARG A 96 -2.04 1.58 9.50
N TRP A 97 -0.81 1.24 9.13
CA TRP A 97 -0.37 -0.14 8.85
C TRP A 97 -0.80 -1.17 9.91
N LYS A 98 -0.69 -0.82 11.19
CA LYS A 98 -1.06 -1.69 12.32
C LYS A 98 -2.55 -2.07 12.35
N PHE A 99 -3.41 -1.25 11.74
CA PHE A 99 -4.85 -1.47 11.69
C PHE A 99 -5.30 -2.21 10.42
N ILE A 100 -4.40 -2.47 9.48
CA ILE A 100 -4.70 -3.31 8.32
C ILE A 100 -4.81 -4.75 8.77
N HIS A 101 -5.99 -5.33 8.58
CA HIS A 101 -6.32 -6.68 9.01
C HIS A 101 -5.39 -7.73 8.37
N GLN A 102 -5.06 -8.78 9.13
CA GLN A 102 -4.15 -9.83 8.65
C GLN A 102 -4.67 -10.56 7.41
N ARG A 103 -6.00 -10.69 7.26
CA ARG A 103 -6.61 -11.28 6.05
C ARG A 103 -6.28 -10.49 4.78
N VAL A 104 -6.34 -9.15 4.82
CA VAL A 104 -5.96 -8.29 3.68
C VAL A 104 -4.49 -8.48 3.32
N LYS A 105 -3.61 -8.51 4.33
CA LYS A 105 -2.18 -8.77 4.13
C LYS A 105 -1.94 -10.12 3.44
N LYS A 106 -2.55 -11.20 3.95
CA LYS A 106 -2.45 -12.55 3.35
C LYS A 106 -3.01 -12.59 1.93
N TYR A 107 -4.14 -11.93 1.67
CA TYR A 107 -4.76 -11.88 0.36
C TYR A 107 -3.85 -11.19 -0.67
N VAL A 108 -3.33 -9.99 -0.35
CA VAL A 108 -2.45 -9.25 -1.26
C VAL A 108 -1.14 -10.01 -1.51
N ILE A 109 -0.57 -10.66 -0.49
CA ILE A 109 0.58 -11.56 -0.65
C ILE A 109 0.29 -12.66 -1.65
N ALA A 110 -0.79 -13.41 -1.44
CA ALA A 110 -1.18 -14.51 -2.32
C ALA A 110 -1.41 -14.02 -3.75
N LYS A 111 -2.17 -12.95 -3.93
CA LYS A 111 -2.46 -12.35 -5.24
C LYS A 111 -1.19 -11.91 -5.98
N ALA A 112 -0.28 -11.24 -5.28
CA ALA A 112 0.99 -10.81 -5.86
C ALA A 112 1.88 -12.00 -6.24
N GLN A 113 1.96 -13.04 -5.42
CA GLN A 113 2.73 -14.25 -5.73
C GLN A 113 2.13 -15.02 -6.90
N VAL A 114 0.80 -15.15 -6.98
CA VAL A 114 0.11 -15.78 -8.13
C VAL A 114 0.47 -15.06 -9.44
N LYS A 115 0.46 -13.73 -9.44
CA LYS A 115 0.76 -12.93 -10.64
C LYS A 115 2.27 -12.88 -10.95
N TYR A 116 3.12 -12.91 -9.93
CA TYR A 116 4.56 -12.82 -10.05
C TYR A 116 5.23 -13.94 -9.23
N PRO A 117 5.36 -15.16 -9.80
CA PRO A 117 5.87 -16.33 -9.07
C PRO A 117 7.29 -16.14 -8.50
N ILE A 118 8.10 -15.28 -9.11
CA ILE A 118 9.42 -14.88 -8.59
C ILE A 118 9.37 -14.34 -7.16
N LEU A 119 8.23 -13.79 -6.70
CA LEU A 119 8.04 -13.31 -5.34
C LEU A 119 7.97 -14.45 -4.30
N MET A 120 7.78 -15.70 -4.71
CA MET A 120 7.83 -16.86 -3.81
C MET A 120 9.23 -17.10 -3.23
N ARG A 121 10.27 -16.50 -3.83
CA ARG A 121 11.64 -16.60 -3.31
C ARG A 121 11.84 -15.86 -1.99
N PHE A 122 10.98 -14.92 -1.65
CA PHE A 122 11.06 -14.18 -0.39
C PHE A 122 10.25 -14.92 0.67
N ARG A 123 10.94 -15.52 1.63
CA ARG A 123 10.33 -16.34 2.68
C ARG A 123 9.22 -15.57 3.40
N ASP A 124 8.12 -16.24 3.69
CA ASP A 124 6.94 -15.67 4.36
C ASP A 124 6.33 -14.42 3.67
N GLY A 125 6.72 -14.13 2.41
CA GLY A 125 6.27 -12.93 1.69
C GLY A 125 6.72 -11.61 2.32
N TRP A 126 7.82 -11.61 3.09
CA TRP A 126 8.27 -10.42 3.84
C TRP A 126 8.45 -9.18 2.96
N VAL A 127 8.92 -9.37 1.71
CA VAL A 127 9.16 -8.26 0.79
C VAL A 127 7.85 -7.60 0.37
N ILE A 128 6.79 -8.39 0.18
CA ILE A 128 5.48 -7.91 -0.24
C ILE A 128 4.88 -7.11 0.91
N LEU A 129 4.98 -7.61 2.15
CA LEU A 129 4.55 -6.88 3.34
C LEU A 129 5.28 -5.54 3.49
N GLU A 130 6.58 -5.52 3.24
CA GLU A 130 7.38 -4.29 3.32
C GLU A 130 7.02 -3.29 2.21
N LEU A 131 6.79 -3.77 0.98
CA LEU A 131 6.30 -2.93 -0.12
C LEU A 131 4.92 -2.36 0.21
N MET A 132 3.99 -3.18 0.69
CA MET A 132 2.67 -2.72 1.14
C MET A 132 2.80 -1.65 2.24
N ARG A 133 3.66 -1.87 3.24
CA ARG A 133 3.91 -0.91 4.32
C ARG A 133 4.38 0.44 3.78
N ARG A 134 5.37 0.44 2.87
CA ARG A 134 5.88 1.66 2.23
C ARG A 134 4.83 2.36 1.38
N ILE A 135 4.01 1.60 0.66
CA ILE A 135 2.92 2.13 -0.16
C ILE A 135 1.88 2.85 0.72
N VAL A 136 1.40 2.20 1.78
CA VAL A 136 0.41 2.77 2.71
C VAL A 136 0.99 3.99 3.42
N TRP A 137 2.23 3.89 3.91
CA TRP A 137 2.88 5.01 4.59
C TRP A 137 3.10 6.21 3.65
N GLY A 138 3.55 5.96 2.43
CA GLY A 138 3.73 7.00 1.41
C GLY A 138 2.41 7.63 0.96
N ALA A 139 1.33 6.84 0.82
CA ALA A 139 0.00 7.33 0.51
C ALA A 139 -0.53 8.26 1.61
N ARG A 140 -0.42 7.83 2.88
CA ARG A 140 -0.82 8.64 4.03
C ARG A 140 -0.03 9.92 4.15
N THR A 141 1.30 9.85 4.01
CA THR A 141 2.17 11.03 4.11
C THR A 141 1.82 12.08 3.05
N ARG A 142 1.58 11.64 1.81
CA ARG A 142 1.11 12.54 0.75
C ARG A 142 -0.25 13.15 1.08
N TYR A 143 -1.22 12.34 1.49
CA TYR A 143 -2.55 12.82 1.85
C TYR A 143 -2.51 13.86 2.99
N THR A 144 -1.74 13.61 4.05
CA THR A 144 -1.59 14.57 5.16
C THR A 144 -0.90 15.87 4.75
N LYS A 145 0.05 15.81 3.81
CA LYS A 145 0.71 17.01 3.27
C LYS A 145 -0.29 17.84 2.45
N THR A 146 -1.02 17.20 1.53
CA THR A 146 -2.02 17.87 0.70
C THR A 146 -3.13 18.49 1.55
N LYS A 147 -3.64 17.77 2.56
CA LYS A 147 -4.67 18.30 3.47
C LYS A 147 -4.20 19.55 4.23
N ARG A 148 -2.96 19.57 4.73
CA ARG A 148 -2.38 20.75 5.40
C ARG A 148 -2.23 21.95 4.48
N VAL A 149 -1.85 21.71 3.22
CA VAL A 149 -1.76 22.78 2.21
C VAL A 149 -3.15 23.37 1.93
N GLN A 150 -4.16 22.52 1.74
CA GLN A 150 -5.54 22.97 1.54
C GLN A 150 -6.11 23.74 2.73
N GLU A 151 -5.84 23.29 3.95
CA GLU A 151 -6.25 23.99 5.18
C GLU A 151 -5.56 25.35 5.31
N ALA A 152 -4.27 25.45 4.95
CA ALA A 152 -3.54 26.70 4.93
C ALA A 152 -4.09 27.67 3.86
N GLU A 153 -4.33 27.21 2.64
CA GLU A 153 -4.93 27.99 1.56
C GLU A 153 -6.34 28.48 1.92
N ALA A 154 -7.18 27.62 2.53
CA ALA A 154 -8.51 28.00 2.99
C ALA A 154 -8.47 29.04 4.12
N SER A 155 -7.47 28.97 5.01
CA SER A 155 -7.29 29.97 6.07
C SER A 155 -6.80 31.33 5.54
N MET A 156 -6.03 31.34 4.45
CA MET A 156 -5.56 32.58 3.80
C MET A 156 -6.60 33.19 2.84
N GLY A 157 -7.44 32.37 2.20
CA GLY A 157 -8.55 32.86 1.38
C GLY A 157 -9.74 33.42 2.18
N ALA A 158 -9.83 33.10 3.47
CA ALA A 158 -10.84 33.66 4.38
C ALA A 158 -10.53 35.09 4.87
N THR A 159 -9.29 35.57 4.68
CA THR A 159 -8.87 36.93 5.09
C THR A 159 -9.08 38.01 4.03
N ASP A 160 -9.39 37.65 2.77
CA ASP A 160 -9.57 38.62 1.67
C ASP A 160 -11.03 39.05 1.43
N THR A 161 -12.00 38.56 2.22
CA THR A 161 -13.44 38.89 2.05
C THR A 161 -13.96 39.97 2.99
N LEU A 162 -13.09 40.72 3.68
CA LEU A 162 -13.50 41.77 4.61
C LEU A 162 -12.77 43.10 4.35
N ASN A 163 -12.87 43.61 3.12
CA ASN A 163 -12.67 45.03 2.81
C ASN A 163 -13.47 45.37 1.55
N THR A 164 -14.80 45.44 1.68
CA THR A 164 -15.61 46.21 0.73
C THR A 164 -15.53 47.67 1.18
N PRO A 165 -14.90 48.59 0.41
CA PRO A 165 -14.97 50.00 0.73
C PRO A 165 -16.42 50.46 0.52
N GLU A 166 -17.06 50.93 1.59
CA GLU A 166 -18.37 51.58 1.51
C GLU A 166 -18.29 52.76 0.54
N THR A 167 -19.13 52.72 -0.49
CA THR A 167 -19.31 53.80 -1.45
C THR A 167 -19.88 55.03 -0.71
N PRO A 168 -19.30 56.23 -0.85
CA PRO A 168 -19.83 57.41 -0.18
C PRO A 168 -21.18 57.80 -0.81
N LYS A 169 -22.25 57.75 -0.02
CA LYS A 169 -23.56 58.29 -0.40
C LYS A 169 -23.41 59.79 -0.66
N ARG A 170 -23.53 60.19 -1.93
CA ARG A 170 -23.72 61.60 -2.31
C ARG A 170 -24.98 62.12 -1.64
N ARG A 171 -24.79 63.09 -0.74
CA ARG A 171 -25.86 63.87 -0.13
C ARG A 171 -26.36 64.85 -1.20
N CYS A 172 -27.55 64.63 -1.74
CA CYS A 172 -28.26 65.65 -2.50
C CYS A 172 -28.64 66.77 -1.52
N VAL A 173 -28.14 67.96 -1.76
CA VAL A 173 -28.59 69.18 -1.08
C VAL A 173 -29.58 69.85 -2.02
N SER A 174 -30.76 70.13 -1.49
CA SER A 174 -31.90 70.79 -2.15
C SER A 174 -31.61 72.24 -2.48
#